data_AF-A0A7W1DWE3-F1
#
_entry.id   AF-A0A7W1DWE3-F1
#
_cell.length_a   1.000
_cell.length_b   1.000
_cell.length_c   1.000
_cell.angle_alpha   90.00
_cell.angle_beta   90.00
_cell.angle_gamma   90.00
#
_symmetry.space_group_name_H-M   'P 1'
#
loop_
_entity.id
_entity.type
_entity.pdbx_description
1 polymer ?
#
loop_
_entity_poly.entity_id
_entity_poly.type
_entity_poly.pdbx_seq_one_letter_code
_entity_poly.pdbx_strand_id
1 'polypeptide(L)'
;MGLEIFERGALPRWAPVRQQLDATDVGDVAAVVAAEFARPEIAATVRPGQQVALTAGSRGIDKLDRVLAAAVSEVRRLGAEPFIVPAMGSHGGATAEGQLELIAHFGVTEATMNCPIRASMETVHLGEVEDGIP
;
A
#
# COMPACT_ATOMS: atom_id res chain seq x y z
N MET A 1 -37.25 -22.33 -17.34
CA MET A 1 -37.87 -21.42 -16.36
C MET A 1 -36.76 -20.94 -15.45
N GLY A 2 -36.35 -19.66 -15.52
CA GLY A 2 -35.18 -19.20 -14.73
C GLY A 2 -34.39 -18.00 -15.30
N LEU A 3 -34.79 -17.45 -16.45
CA LEU A 3 -34.19 -16.21 -17.00
C LEU A 3 -35.06 -14.95 -16.73
N GLU A 4 -36.17 -15.09 -15.99
CA GLU A 4 -37.09 -13.99 -15.64
C GLU A 4 -36.42 -12.88 -14.81
N ILE A 5 -35.32 -13.18 -14.11
CA ILE A 5 -34.46 -12.20 -13.42
C ILE A 5 -33.82 -11.18 -14.39
N PHE A 6 -33.66 -11.54 -15.68
CA PHE A 6 -33.14 -10.64 -16.72
C PHE A 6 -34.24 -10.05 -17.60
N GLU A 7 -35.52 -10.36 -17.35
CA GLU A 7 -36.62 -9.65 -17.99
C GLU A 7 -36.59 -8.21 -17.49
N ARG A 8 -36.24 -7.31 -18.41
CA ARG A 8 -35.96 -5.90 -18.16
C ARG A 8 -37.18 -5.22 -17.53
N GLY A 9 -37.22 -5.19 -16.20
CA GLY A 9 -38.07 -4.29 -15.44
C GLY A 9 -37.74 -2.83 -15.76
N ALA A 10 -38.61 -1.91 -15.35
CA ALA A 10 -38.31 -0.49 -15.44
C ALA A 10 -37.05 -0.18 -14.62
N LEU A 11 -36.01 0.36 -15.28
CA LEU A 11 -34.82 0.84 -14.58
C LEU A 11 -35.24 1.92 -13.57
N PRO A 12 -34.59 2.00 -12.40
CA PRO A 12 -34.89 3.03 -11.42
C PRO A 12 -34.66 4.42 -12.03
N ARG A 13 -35.29 5.44 -11.45
CA ARG A 13 -35.01 6.83 -11.82
C ARG A 13 -33.57 7.17 -11.42
N TRP A 14 -32.77 7.57 -12.39
CA TRP A 14 -31.41 8.06 -12.15
C TRP A 14 -31.44 9.58 -11.93
N ALA A 15 -30.57 10.08 -11.06
CA ALA A 15 -30.33 11.50 -10.88
C ALA A 15 -28.87 11.80 -11.24
N PRO A 16 -28.59 12.90 -11.97
CA PRO A 16 -27.21 13.31 -12.20
C PRO A 16 -26.59 13.74 -10.88
N VAL A 17 -25.41 13.19 -10.56
CA VAL A 17 -24.59 13.60 -9.43
C VAL A 17 -23.35 14.29 -9.96
N ARG A 18 -23.02 15.46 -9.39
CA ARG A 18 -21.72 16.10 -9.61
C ARG A 18 -20.87 15.87 -8.37
N GLN A 19 -19.77 15.14 -8.55
CA GLN A 19 -18.75 14.98 -7.52
C GLN A 19 -17.63 16.00 -7.77
N GLN A 20 -17.21 16.69 -6.71
CA GLN A 20 -15.95 17.44 -6.69
C GLN A 20 -15.00 16.65 -5.81
N LEU A 21 -13.91 16.18 -6.40
CA LEU A 21 -12.85 15.48 -5.68
C LEU A 21 -11.71 16.47 -5.42
N ASP A 22 -10.90 16.16 -4.42
CA ASP A 22 -9.64 16.85 -4.22
C ASP A 22 -8.80 16.70 -5.50
N ALA A 23 -8.36 17.83 -6.04
CA ALA A 23 -7.55 17.91 -7.25
C ALA A 23 -6.10 18.33 -6.95
N THR A 24 -5.70 18.27 -5.68
CA THR A 24 -4.32 18.49 -5.25
C THR A 24 -3.42 17.50 -5.97
N ASP A 25 -2.46 18.02 -6.73
CA ASP A 25 -1.47 17.23 -7.45
C ASP A 25 -0.11 17.33 -6.76
N VAL A 26 0.56 16.19 -6.68
CA VAL A 26 1.97 16.10 -6.29
C VAL A 26 2.76 15.82 -7.56
N GLY A 27 3.39 16.86 -8.08
CA GLY A 27 4.20 16.78 -9.31
C GLY A 27 5.44 15.89 -9.10
N ASP A 28 6.39 16.35 -8.28
CA ASP A 28 7.60 15.60 -7.96
C ASP A 28 7.44 14.81 -6.66
N VAL A 29 6.96 13.58 -6.80
CA VAL A 29 6.77 12.64 -5.69
C VAL A 29 8.08 12.39 -4.93
N ALA A 30 9.20 12.27 -5.63
CA ALA A 30 10.48 11.95 -5.00
C ALA A 30 10.96 13.12 -4.11
N ALA A 31 10.87 14.35 -4.63
CA ALA A 31 11.23 15.53 -3.86
C ALA A 31 10.34 15.72 -2.62
N VAL A 32 9.03 15.48 -2.74
CA VAL A 32 8.10 15.59 -1.60
C VAL A 32 8.38 14.51 -0.55
N VAL A 33 8.60 13.26 -0.96
CA VAL A 33 8.97 12.19 -0.02
C VAL A 33 10.29 12.51 0.70
N ALA A 34 11.31 12.98 -0.02
CA ALA A 34 12.57 13.40 0.59
C ALA A 34 12.39 14.54 1.61
N ALA A 35 11.53 15.51 1.30
CA ALA A 35 11.21 16.60 2.22
C ALA A 35 10.51 16.09 3.49
N GLU A 36 9.58 15.14 3.37
CA GLU A 36 8.90 14.52 4.51
C GLU A 36 9.88 13.69 5.37
N PHE A 37 10.80 12.94 4.76
CA PHE A 37 11.84 12.20 5.47
C PHE A 37 12.87 13.11 6.16
N ALA A 38 13.09 14.32 5.64
CA ALA A 38 14.01 15.30 6.22
C ALA A 38 13.44 15.97 7.49
N ARG A 39 12.14 15.82 7.78
CA ARG A 39 11.52 16.35 8.99
C ARG A 39 12.21 15.74 10.22
N PRO A 40 12.65 16.55 11.22
CA PRO A 40 13.44 16.05 12.35
C PRO A 40 12.77 14.90 13.11
N GLU A 41 11.45 14.94 13.26
CA GLU A 41 10.65 13.92 13.92
C GLU A 41 10.61 12.58 13.19
N ILE A 42 10.90 12.55 11.89
CA ILE A 42 11.02 11.33 11.09
C ILE A 42 12.48 10.90 11.02
N ALA A 43 13.37 11.81 10.63
CA ALA A 43 14.81 11.54 10.49
C ALA A 43 15.44 11.01 11.78
N ALA A 44 14.98 11.45 12.96
CA ALA A 44 15.48 10.97 14.25
C ALA A 44 15.04 9.54 14.61
N THR A 45 14.07 8.95 13.90
CA THR A 45 13.53 7.62 14.21
C THR A 45 14.28 6.49 13.52
N VAL A 46 14.89 6.77 12.36
CA VAL A 46 15.64 5.80 11.56
C VAL A 46 17.13 5.90 11.89
N ARG A 47 17.73 4.78 12.28
CA ARG A 47 19.13 4.68 12.66
C ARG A 47 19.88 3.81 11.64
N PRO A 48 21.17 4.12 11.38
CA PRO A 48 21.98 3.28 10.51
C PRO A 48 21.98 1.81 10.93
N GLY A 49 21.87 0.90 9.96
CA GLY A 49 21.83 -0.55 10.15
C GLY A 49 20.47 -1.11 10.58
N GLN A 50 19.46 -0.29 10.86
CA GLN A 50 18.11 -0.78 11.13
C GLN A 50 17.50 -1.41 9.88
N GLN A 51 16.70 -2.47 10.06
CA GLN A 51 15.82 -2.96 9.00
C GLN A 51 14.48 -2.23 9.10
N VAL A 52 14.04 -1.62 7.99
CA VAL A 52 12.81 -0.81 7.95
C VAL A 52 11.82 -1.44 6.98
N ALA A 53 10.65 -1.82 7.50
CA ALA A 53 9.55 -2.33 6.70
C ALA A 53 8.76 -1.17 6.08
N LEU A 54 8.60 -1.17 4.76
CA LEU A 54 7.70 -0.29 4.03
C LEU A 54 6.48 -1.08 3.59
N THR A 55 5.28 -0.55 3.83
CA THR A 55 4.03 -1.29 3.57
C THR A 55 3.48 -0.96 2.18
N ALA A 56 3.16 -2.00 1.40
CA ALA A 56 2.47 -1.87 0.13
C ALA A 56 1.00 -2.31 0.29
N GLY A 57 0.05 -1.40 0.02
CA GLY A 57 -1.39 -1.64 0.14
C GLY A 57 -2.13 -1.52 -1.20
N SER A 58 -3.46 -1.78 -1.20
CA SER A 58 -4.34 -1.67 -2.39
C SER A 58 -5.41 -0.58 -2.28
N ARG A 59 -5.26 0.37 -1.36
CA ARG A 59 -6.29 1.39 -1.08
C ARG A 59 -6.17 2.65 -1.96
N GLY A 60 -5.64 2.51 -3.18
CA GLY A 60 -5.72 3.55 -4.22
C GLY A 60 -4.80 4.76 -4.02
N ILE A 61 -3.58 4.56 -3.53
CA ILE A 61 -2.54 5.60 -3.53
C ILE A 61 -2.10 5.85 -4.99
N ASP A 62 -2.18 7.11 -5.44
CA ASP A 62 -1.68 7.49 -6.77
C ASP A 62 -0.17 7.26 -6.85
N LYS A 63 0.30 6.69 -7.98
CA LYS A 63 1.73 6.40 -8.25
C LYS A 63 2.43 5.69 -7.07
N LEU A 64 1.76 4.69 -6.48
CA LEU A 64 2.25 3.95 -5.31
C LEU A 64 3.69 3.43 -5.50
N ASP A 65 4.02 2.92 -6.68
CA ASP A 65 5.36 2.49 -7.08
C ASP A 65 6.40 3.61 -6.88
N ARG A 66 6.11 4.82 -7.34
CA ARG A 66 7.03 5.97 -7.21
C ARG A 66 7.19 6.42 -5.77
N VAL A 67 6.09 6.43 -5.01
CA VAL A 67 6.12 6.77 -3.57
C VAL A 67 7.00 5.77 -2.82
N LEU A 68 6.80 4.47 -3.05
CA LEU A 68 7.58 3.42 -2.41
C LEU A 68 9.05 3.45 -2.83
N ALA A 69 9.35 3.62 -4.12
CA ALA A 69 10.72 3.72 -4.62
C ALA A 69 11.48 4.93 -3.99
N ALA A 70 10.80 6.07 -3.84
CA ALA A 70 11.35 7.23 -3.15
C ALA A 70 11.58 6.95 -1.65
N ALA A 71 10.63 6.32 -0.97
CA ALA A 71 10.76 5.94 0.43
C ALA A 71 11.91 4.93 0.66
N VAL A 72 12.06 3.93 -0.22
CA VAL A 72 13.20 2.99 -0.21
C VAL A 72 14.53 3.75 -0.31
N SER A 73 14.60 4.72 -1.21
CA SER A 73 15.80 5.54 -1.41
C SER A 73 16.13 6.37 -0.17
N GLU A 74 15.13 6.97 0.48
CA GLU A 74 15.36 7.78 1.69
C GLU A 74 15.75 6.92 2.90
N VAL A 75 15.13 5.75 3.08
CA VAL A 75 15.54 4.80 4.12
C VAL A 75 17.02 4.40 3.93
N ARG A 76 17.42 4.07 2.70
CA ARG A 76 18.83 3.79 2.36
C ARG A 76 19.74 4.99 2.64
N ARG A 77 19.30 6.20 2.29
CA ARG A 77 20.06 7.44 2.53
C ARG A 77 20.32 7.69 4.01
N LEU A 78 19.40 7.28 4.89
CA LEU A 78 19.56 7.31 6.35
C LEU A 78 20.43 6.16 6.90
N GLY A 79 20.98 5.31 6.02
CA GLY A 79 21.87 4.21 6.37
C GLY A 79 21.15 2.95 6.86
N ALA A 80 19.82 2.88 6.68
CA ALA A 80 19.02 1.71 7.05
C ALA A 80 18.76 0.80 5.83
N GLU A 81 18.31 -0.42 6.11
CA GLU A 81 18.05 -1.48 5.14
C GLU A 81 16.54 -1.64 4.91
N PRO A 82 15.99 -1.09 3.80
CA PRO A 82 14.57 -1.21 3.52
C PRO A 82 14.19 -2.61 3.01
N PHE A 83 12.98 -3.01 3.33
CA PHE A 83 12.28 -4.09 2.66
C PHE A 83 10.79 -3.78 2.60
N ILE A 84 10.09 -4.32 1.61
CA ILE A 84 8.66 -4.10 1.45
C ILE A 84 7.88 -5.31 1.97
N VAL A 85 6.76 -5.04 2.64
CA VAL A 85 5.77 -6.05 3.03
C VAL A 85 4.42 -5.71 2.42
N PRO A 86 3.72 -6.65 1.78
CA PRO A 86 2.33 -6.45 1.42
C PRO A 86 1.47 -6.35 2.70
N ALA A 87 0.77 -5.24 2.89
CA ALA A 87 -0.04 -4.94 4.08
C ALA A 87 -1.52 -4.84 3.69
N MET A 88 -2.14 -5.99 3.39
CA MET A 88 -3.36 -6.04 2.60
C MET A 88 -4.55 -6.77 3.26
N GLY A 89 -4.29 -7.54 4.32
CA GLY A 89 -5.30 -8.38 4.96
C GLY A 89 -5.83 -9.46 4.02
N SER A 90 -7.15 -9.52 3.83
CA SER A 90 -7.81 -10.55 3.00
C SER A 90 -7.65 -10.36 1.48
N HIS A 91 -7.11 -9.23 1.02
CA HIS A 91 -6.85 -9.01 -0.39
C HIS A 91 -5.77 -9.97 -0.92
N GLY A 92 -5.79 -10.23 -2.23
CA GLY A 92 -4.90 -11.24 -2.82
C GLY A 92 -5.21 -12.65 -2.34
N GLY A 93 -6.47 -12.93 -1.96
CA GLY A 93 -6.89 -14.25 -1.48
C GLY A 93 -6.36 -14.63 -0.10
N ALA A 94 -5.81 -13.68 0.66
CA ALA A 94 -5.13 -13.92 1.94
C ALA A 94 -3.97 -14.93 1.83
N THR A 95 -3.27 -14.94 0.69
CA THR A 95 -2.04 -15.71 0.48
C THR A 95 -0.86 -14.78 0.19
N ALA A 96 0.35 -15.22 0.51
CA ALA A 96 1.55 -14.44 0.24
C ALA A 96 1.75 -14.23 -1.27
N GLU A 97 1.49 -15.26 -2.07
CA GLU A 97 1.60 -15.24 -3.53
C GLU A 97 0.58 -14.28 -4.15
N GLY A 98 -0.69 -14.36 -3.72
CA GLY A 98 -1.74 -13.51 -4.28
C GLY A 98 -1.57 -12.04 -3.90
N GLN A 99 -1.04 -11.75 -2.71
CA GLN A 99 -0.67 -10.38 -2.34
C GLN A 99 0.53 -9.88 -3.14
N LEU A 100 1.55 -10.72 -3.37
CA LEU A 100 2.70 -10.39 -4.19
C LEU A 100 2.31 -10.08 -5.64
N GLU A 101 1.48 -10.94 -6.24
CA GLU A 101 0.93 -10.72 -7.59
C GLU A 101 0.19 -9.39 -7.67
N LEU A 102 -0.63 -9.08 -6.66
CA LEU A 102 -1.45 -7.88 -6.67
C LEU A 102 -0.61 -6.60 -6.57
N ILE A 103 0.41 -6.53 -5.70
CA ILE A 103 1.29 -5.35 -5.65
C ILE A 103 2.19 -5.24 -6.90
N ALA A 104 2.52 -6.36 -7.55
CA ALA A 104 3.22 -6.35 -8.83
C ALA A 104 2.40 -5.67 -9.95
N HIS A 105 1.08 -5.82 -9.95
CA HIS A 105 0.18 -5.09 -10.86
C HIS A 105 0.19 -3.56 -10.61
N PHE A 106 0.58 -3.13 -9.40
CA PHE A 106 0.80 -1.71 -9.08
C PHE A 106 2.21 -1.23 -9.40
N GLY A 107 3.03 -2.06 -10.06
CA GLY A 107 4.42 -1.73 -10.40
C GLY A 107 5.39 -1.95 -9.24
N VAL A 108 4.99 -2.61 -8.16
CA VAL A 108 5.84 -2.88 -6.99
C VAL A 108 6.45 -4.28 -7.12
N THR A 109 7.71 -4.32 -7.55
CA THR A 109 8.50 -5.55 -7.68
C THR A 109 9.90 -5.33 -7.11
N GLU A 110 10.63 -6.38 -6.76
CA GLU A 110 12.00 -6.23 -6.24
C GLU A 110 12.92 -5.49 -7.23
N ALA A 111 12.72 -5.72 -8.54
CA ALA A 111 13.48 -5.08 -9.60
C ALA A 111 13.19 -3.56 -9.71
N THR A 112 11.92 -3.17 -9.59
CA THR A 112 11.51 -1.75 -9.67
C THR A 112 11.84 -0.99 -8.39
N MET A 113 11.72 -1.65 -7.23
CA MET A 113 11.96 -1.05 -5.93
C MET A 113 13.43 -1.10 -5.51
N ASN A 114 14.23 -1.96 -6.15
CA ASN A 114 15.62 -2.23 -5.77
C ASN A 114 15.74 -2.56 -4.26
N CYS A 115 14.79 -3.32 -3.72
CA CYS A 115 14.82 -3.83 -2.35
C CYS A 115 14.03 -5.14 -2.25
N PRO A 116 14.28 -5.97 -1.22
CA PRO A 116 13.54 -7.21 -1.03
C PRO A 116 12.05 -6.97 -0.78
N ILE A 117 11.20 -7.87 -1.29
CA ILE A 117 9.79 -7.96 -0.91
C ILE A 117 9.62 -9.22 -0.05
N ARG A 118 9.15 -9.05 1.17
CA ARG A 118 8.91 -10.14 2.13
C ARG A 118 7.41 -10.34 2.30
N ALA A 119 6.82 -11.14 1.42
CA ALA A 119 5.43 -11.57 1.55
C ALA A 119 5.35 -12.79 2.50
N SER A 120 4.54 -12.69 3.54
CA SER A 120 4.25 -13.80 4.46
C SER A 120 2.86 -13.61 5.06
N MET A 121 2.18 -14.73 5.32
CA MET A 121 0.93 -14.79 6.08
C MET A 121 1.15 -15.31 7.50
N GLU A 122 2.40 -15.59 7.89
CA GLU A 122 2.73 -16.02 9.25
C GLU A 122 2.45 -14.90 10.25
N THR A 123 1.87 -15.27 11.39
CA THR A 123 1.50 -14.34 12.46
C THR A 123 2.10 -14.79 13.78
N VAL A 124 2.40 -13.82 14.64
CA VAL A 124 2.71 -14.06 16.05
C VAL A 124 1.62 -13.40 16.90
N HIS A 125 1.19 -14.07 17.97
CA HIS A 125 0.23 -13.50 18.91
C HIS A 125 0.96 -12.48 19.80
N LEU A 126 0.55 -11.21 19.73
CA LEU A 126 1.16 -10.11 20.50
C LEU A 126 0.40 -9.80 21.80
N GLY A 127 -0.88 -10.13 21.87
CA GLY A 127 -1.76 -9.88 23.01
C GLY A 127 -3.22 -9.84 22.57
N GLU A 128 -4.13 -9.60 23.51
CA GLU A 128 -5.57 -9.53 23.24
C GLU A 128 -6.07 -8.08 23.39
N VAL A 129 -6.97 -7.65 22.50
CA VAL A 129 -7.58 -6.31 22.56
C VAL A 129 -8.71 -6.26 23.59
N GLU A 130 -9.56 -7.28 23.62
CA GLU A 130 -10.64 -7.52 24.58
C GLU A 130 -10.77 -9.04 24.77
N ASP A 131 -11.23 -9.51 25.94
CA ASP A 131 -11.31 -10.93 26.35
C ASP A 131 -11.50 -11.93 25.18
N GLY A 132 -10.40 -12.54 24.73
CA GLY A 132 -10.38 -13.56 23.67
C GLY A 132 -10.30 -13.07 22.22
N ILE A 133 -10.12 -11.77 21.97
CA ILE A 133 -9.86 -11.19 20.64
C ILE A 133 -8.35 -10.93 20.49
N PRO A 134 -7.61 -11.80 19.76
CA PRO A 134 -6.15 -11.71 19.59
C PRO A 134 -5.69 -10.60 18.64
#